data_AF-A0A3A9K6N6-F1
#
_entry.id   AF-A0A3A9K6N6-F1
#
_cell.length_a   1.000
_cell.length_b   1.000
_cell.length_c   1.000
_cell.angle_alpha   90.00
_cell.angle_beta   90.00
_cell.angle_gamma   90.00
#
_symmetry.space_group_name_H-M   'P 1'
#
loop_
_entity.id
_entity.type
_entity.pdbx_description
1 polymer ?
#
loop_
_entity_poly.entity_id
_entity_poly.type
_entity_poly.pdbx_seq_one_letter_code
_entity_poly.pdbx_strand_id
1 'polypeptide(L)'
;MEKKNKYSVCPPSIIRREKDYLIVLSTLFLLTRYLTLWPVPINPSYWEAPQAEGYTGPHKVNNGLAGMEVIELDHYKQPEHIVYRDNWLYAATKDGEITRVRPDGSDSNQQNCIIPNLIEQNSSSCVQR
;
A
#
# COMPACT_ATOMS: atom_id res chain seq x y z
N MET A 1 32.04 69.53 23.15
CA MET A 1 30.65 69.48 22.66
C MET A 1 30.27 68.01 22.53
N GLU A 2 29.50 67.46 23.46
CA GLU A 2 29.14 66.03 23.48
C GLU A 2 27.63 65.89 23.37
N LYS A 3 27.13 65.49 22.20
CA LYS A 3 25.71 65.21 21.99
C LYS A 3 25.41 63.81 22.52
N LYS A 4 24.85 63.72 23.73
CA LYS A 4 24.36 62.44 24.27
C LYS A 4 23.15 61.96 23.46
N ASN A 5 23.35 60.86 22.75
CA ASN A 5 22.38 60.22 21.89
C ASN A 5 21.36 59.47 22.76
N LYS A 6 20.18 60.08 22.94
CA LYS A 6 19.13 59.59 23.84
C LYS A 6 18.22 58.66 23.04
N TYR A 7 18.68 57.44 22.77
CA TYR A 7 17.80 56.38 22.31
C TYR A 7 16.89 55.98 23.47
N SER A 8 15.64 56.46 23.44
CA SER A 8 14.58 55.94 24.29
C SER A 8 14.30 54.49 23.87
N VAL A 9 14.76 53.54 24.69
CA VAL A 9 14.32 52.15 24.60
C VAL A 9 12.82 52.14 24.94
N CYS A 10 11.98 51.81 23.95
CA CYS A 10 10.57 51.57 24.21
C CYS A 10 10.44 50.37 25.17
N PRO A 11 9.69 50.47 26.28
CA PRO A 11 9.36 49.28 27.06
C PRO A 11 8.48 48.36 26.20
N PRO A 12 8.66 47.02 26.25
CA PRO A 12 7.69 46.13 25.65
C PRO A 12 6.35 46.42 26.34
N SER A 13 5.39 46.91 25.56
CA SER A 13 4.01 47.00 26.02
C SER A 13 3.59 45.58 26.40
N ILE A 14 3.49 45.31 27.70
CA ILE A 14 2.90 44.08 28.22
C ILE A 14 1.44 44.10 27.75
N ILE A 15 1.16 43.43 26.64
CA ILE A 15 -0.17 43.30 26.07
C ILE A 15 -1.05 42.60 27.11
N ARG A 16 -2.23 43.17 27.36
CA ARG A 16 -3.16 42.83 28.43
C ARG A 16 -3.76 41.44 28.24
N ARG A 17 -3.00 40.41 28.64
CA ARG A 17 -3.22 38.96 28.39
C ARG A 17 -4.49 38.35 28.99
N GLU A 18 -5.22 39.07 29.84
CA GLU A 18 -6.38 38.53 30.57
C GLU A 18 -7.66 38.48 29.73
N LYS A 19 -7.81 39.39 28.74
CA LYS A 19 -9.01 39.47 27.89
C LYS A 19 -8.92 38.58 26.65
N ASP A 20 -7.71 38.25 26.21
CA ASP A 20 -7.49 37.43 25.02
C ASP A 20 -7.99 36.00 25.23
N TYR A 21 -7.80 35.44 26.43
CA TYR A 21 -8.30 34.10 26.77
C TYR A 21 -9.83 34.02 26.71
N LEU A 22 -10.52 35.07 27.17
CA LEU A 22 -11.99 35.13 27.12
C LEU A 22 -12.50 35.22 25.68
N ILE A 23 -11.79 35.92 24.80
CA ILE A 23 -12.12 36.01 23.37
C ILE A 23 -11.91 34.65 22.69
N VAL A 24 -10.80 33.98 22.97
CA VAL A 24 -10.51 32.65 22.42
C VAL A 24 -11.53 31.62 22.91
N LEU A 25 -11.84 31.61 24.21
CA LEU A 25 -12.81 30.69 24.80
C LEU A 25 -14.23 30.92 24.25
N SER A 26 -14.63 32.19 24.09
CA SER A 26 -15.91 32.56 23.47
C SER A 26 -16.00 32.11 22.01
N THR A 27 -14.94 32.34 21.24
CA THR A 27 -14.86 31.94 19.82
C THR A 27 -14.94 30.42 19.68
N LEU A 28 -14.21 29.68 20.52
CA LEU A 28 -14.23 28.22 20.52
C LEU A 28 -15.61 27.68 20.91
N PHE A 29 -16.28 28.31 21.88
CA PHE A 29 -17.62 27.95 22.28
C PHE A 29 -18.65 28.16 21.16
N LEU A 30 -18.56 29.30 20.46
CA LEU A 30 -19.40 29.62 19.29
C LEU A 30 -19.18 28.62 18.16
N LEU A 31 -17.93 28.28 17.83
CA LEU A 31 -17.59 27.28 16.81
C LEU A 31 -18.13 25.90 17.17
N THR A 32 -17.93 25.47 18.41
CA THR A 32 -18.44 24.17 18.88
C THR A 32 -19.96 24.10 18.76
N ARG A 33 -20.68 25.16 19.15
CA ARG A 33 -22.12 25.25 18.96
C ARG A 33 -22.52 25.23 17.50
N TYR A 34 -21.82 25.97 16.65
CA TYR A 34 -22.09 25.99 15.22
C TYR A 34 -21.94 24.60 14.60
N LEU A 35 -20.87 23.86 14.92
CA LEU A 35 -20.61 22.52 14.41
C LEU A 35 -21.61 21.47 14.94
N THR A 36 -22.12 21.64 16.16
CA THR A 36 -22.98 20.63 16.82
C THR A 36 -24.48 20.89 16.65
N LEU A 37 -24.90 22.16 16.52
CA LEU A 37 -26.31 22.54 16.38
C LEU A 37 -26.71 22.89 14.95
N TRP A 38 -25.78 22.97 14.00
CA TRP A 38 -26.09 23.16 12.58
C TRP A 38 -26.11 21.80 11.87
N PRO A 39 -27.27 21.14 11.72
CA PRO A 39 -27.36 19.98 10.83
C PRO A 39 -27.16 20.47 9.41
N VAL A 40 -26.01 20.13 8.80
CA VAL A 40 -25.82 20.34 7.36
C VAL A 40 -26.68 19.30 6.65
N PRO A 41 -27.67 19.68 5.82
CA PRO A 41 -28.46 18.72 5.08
C PRO A 41 -27.55 17.98 4.09
N ILE A 42 -27.30 16.70 4.35
CA ILE A 42 -26.61 15.80 3.43
C ILE A 42 -27.70 15.06 2.67
N ASN A 43 -27.80 15.31 1.37
CA ASN A 43 -28.62 14.52 0.46
C ASN A 43 -27.69 13.51 -0.22
N PRO A 44 -27.52 12.28 0.32
CA PRO A 44 -26.69 11.29 -0.33
C PRO A 44 -27.30 10.94 -1.68
N SER A 45 -26.59 11.23 -2.77
CA SER A 45 -26.96 10.70 -4.08
C SER A 45 -26.60 9.21 -4.09
N TYR A 46 -27.60 8.35 -4.20
CA TYR A 46 -27.37 6.93 -4.39
C TYR A 46 -26.79 6.72 -5.79
N TRP A 47 -25.70 5.97 -5.86
CA TRP A 47 -25.16 5.52 -7.14
C TRP A 47 -26.08 4.42 -7.69
N GLU A 48 -26.80 4.73 -8.76
CA GLU A 48 -27.52 3.75 -9.55
C GLU A 48 -26.58 3.14 -10.58
N ALA A 49 -26.02 1.98 -10.25
CA ALA A 49 -25.15 1.28 -11.17
C ALA A 49 -25.93 0.92 -12.44
N PRO A 50 -25.43 1.28 -13.65
CA PRO A 50 -26.06 0.86 -14.88
C PRO A 50 -26.06 -0.66 -14.99
N GLN A 51 -27.06 -1.22 -15.67
CA GLN A 51 -27.08 -2.65 -15.97
C GLN A 51 -25.87 -2.98 -16.83
N ALA A 52 -25.05 -3.94 -16.38
CA ALA A 52 -23.92 -4.42 -17.15
C ALA A 52 -24.43 -5.12 -18.41
N GLU A 53 -23.88 -4.77 -19.58
CA GLU A 53 -24.21 -5.42 -20.87
C GLU A 53 -23.77 -6.90 -20.95
N GLY A 54 -23.12 -7.40 -19.90
CA GLY A 54 -22.56 -8.74 -19.83
C GLY A 54 -21.20 -8.85 -20.49
N TYR A 55 -20.81 -10.08 -20.84
CA TYR A 55 -19.51 -10.39 -21.44
C TYR A 55 -19.53 -10.14 -22.95
N THR A 56 -19.37 -8.87 -23.35
CA THR A 56 -19.33 -8.42 -24.74
C THR A 56 -17.96 -7.84 -25.13
N GLY A 57 -17.72 -7.71 -26.44
CA GLY A 57 -16.49 -7.10 -26.97
C GLY A 57 -15.21 -7.76 -26.44
N PRO A 58 -14.25 -6.99 -25.88
CA PRO A 58 -13.02 -7.52 -25.29
C PRO A 58 -13.24 -8.46 -24.10
N HIS A 59 -14.39 -8.37 -23.43
CA HIS A 59 -14.76 -9.18 -22.28
C HIS A 59 -15.58 -10.41 -22.66
N LYS A 60 -15.72 -10.73 -23.94
CA LYS A 60 -16.43 -11.94 -24.38
C LYS A 60 -15.82 -13.18 -23.72
N VAL A 61 -16.68 -14.16 -23.39
CA VAL A 61 -16.25 -15.45 -22.82
C VAL A 61 -15.11 -16.05 -23.64
N ASN A 62 -13.98 -16.29 -22.96
CA ASN A 62 -12.77 -16.86 -23.55
C ASN A 62 -12.51 -18.25 -22.97
N ASN A 63 -12.50 -19.26 -23.83
CA ASN A 63 -12.23 -20.65 -23.46
C ASN A 63 -10.77 -21.05 -23.69
N GLY A 64 -9.85 -20.11 -23.93
CA GLY A 64 -8.43 -20.39 -24.18
C GLY A 64 -7.73 -21.11 -23.02
N LEU A 65 -8.23 -20.97 -21.80
CA LEU A 65 -7.75 -21.67 -20.60
C LEU A 65 -8.59 -22.90 -20.24
N ALA A 66 -9.56 -23.31 -21.07
CA ALA A 66 -10.44 -24.43 -20.74
C ALA A 66 -9.69 -25.78 -20.64
N GLY A 67 -8.52 -25.89 -21.28
CA GLY A 67 -7.63 -27.06 -21.20
C GLY A 67 -6.46 -26.88 -20.23
N MET A 68 -6.54 -25.93 -19.30
CA MET A 68 -5.53 -25.74 -18.26
C MET A 68 -5.44 -26.98 -17.37
N GLU A 69 -4.21 -27.47 -17.19
CA GLU A 69 -3.90 -28.49 -16.19
C GLU A 69 -3.43 -27.82 -14.89
N VAL A 70 -3.88 -28.34 -13.75
CA VAL A 70 -3.49 -27.84 -12.44
C VAL A 70 -2.35 -28.69 -11.92
N ILE A 71 -1.22 -28.05 -11.62
CA ILE A 71 -0.05 -28.72 -11.04
C ILE A 71 -0.12 -28.61 -9.51
N GLU A 72 -0.28 -29.78 -8.88
CA GLU A 72 -0.09 -30.10 -7.46
C GLU A 72 1.21 -29.57 -6.85
N LEU A 73 1.28 -28.43 -6.14
CA LEU A 73 2.53 -27.98 -5.47
C LEU A 73 2.70 -28.52 -4.03
N ASP A 74 1.97 -29.59 -3.71
CA ASP A 74 1.95 -30.30 -2.42
C ASP A 74 2.02 -29.37 -1.20
N HIS A 75 3.19 -29.31 -0.53
CA HIS A 75 3.36 -28.60 0.74
C HIS A 75 3.33 -27.07 0.65
N TYR A 76 3.62 -26.48 -0.51
CA TYR A 76 3.76 -25.03 -0.64
C TYR A 76 2.42 -24.34 -0.87
N LYS A 77 1.95 -23.65 0.16
CA LYS A 77 0.72 -22.87 0.11
C LYS A 77 1.04 -21.46 -0.35
N GLN A 78 0.54 -21.10 -1.54
CA GLN A 78 0.55 -19.76 -2.13
C GLN A 78 1.86 -19.40 -2.83
N PRO A 79 2.04 -19.81 -4.10
CA PRO A 79 3.02 -19.20 -4.97
C PRO A 79 2.61 -17.74 -5.25
N GLU A 80 3.50 -16.79 -4.93
CA GLU A 80 3.25 -15.35 -5.17
C GLU A 80 3.74 -14.91 -6.56
N HIS A 81 4.79 -15.55 -7.07
CA HIS A 81 5.42 -15.19 -8.33
C HIS A 81 5.91 -16.46 -9.02
N ILE A 82 5.62 -16.58 -10.32
CA ILE A 82 6.04 -17.70 -11.17
C ILE A 82 6.91 -17.18 -12.33
N VAL A 83 8.02 -17.87 -12.61
CA VAL A 83 8.90 -17.59 -13.76
C VAL A 83 9.15 -18.88 -14.53
N TYR A 84 9.00 -18.84 -15.84
CA TYR A 84 9.40 -19.94 -16.73
C TYR A 84 10.79 -19.67 -17.32
N ARG A 85 11.75 -20.58 -17.08
CA ARG A 85 13.12 -20.50 -17.60
C ARG A 85 13.71 -21.91 -17.73
N ASP A 86 14.52 -22.15 -18.77
CA ASP A 86 15.29 -23.40 -18.95
C ASP A 86 14.45 -24.69 -18.83
N ASN A 87 13.19 -24.62 -19.30
CA ASN A 87 12.21 -25.71 -19.18
C ASN A 87 11.87 -26.12 -17.74
N TRP A 88 11.88 -25.16 -16.84
CA TRP A 88 11.44 -25.23 -15.45
C TRP A 88 10.52 -24.06 -15.13
N LEU A 89 9.52 -24.32 -14.29
CA LEU A 89 8.71 -23.31 -13.64
C LEU A 89 9.28 -23.10 -12.23
N TYR A 90 9.66 -21.87 -11.93
CA TYR A 90 10.11 -21.45 -10.60
C TYR A 90 8.98 -20.71 -9.92
N ALA A 91 8.69 -21.05 -8.68
CA ALA A 91 7.69 -20.35 -7.87
C ALA A 91 8.31 -19.88 -6.55
N ALA A 92 8.17 -18.58 -6.27
CA ALA A 92 8.46 -18.03 -4.95
C ALA A 92 7.23 -18.23 -4.06
N THR A 93 7.46 -18.71 -2.85
CA THR A 93 6.42 -19.00 -1.86
C THR A 93 6.41 -17.92 -0.80
N LYS A 94 5.26 -17.72 -0.14
CA LYS A 94 5.11 -16.75 0.95
C LYS A 94 6.13 -16.94 2.09
N ASP A 95 6.57 -18.17 2.32
CA ASP A 95 7.54 -18.51 3.37
C ASP A 95 8.99 -18.18 2.97
N GLY A 96 9.22 -17.66 1.76
CA GLY A 96 10.53 -17.25 1.25
C GLY A 96 11.32 -18.37 0.57
N GLU A 97 10.72 -19.55 0.40
CA GLU A 97 11.34 -20.65 -0.34
C GLU A 97 11.06 -20.55 -1.85
N ILE A 98 12.04 -20.95 -2.66
CA ILE A 98 11.93 -21.06 -4.12
C ILE A 98 11.78 -22.54 -4.47
N THR A 99 10.61 -22.92 -4.99
CA THR A 99 10.38 -24.27 -5.52
C THR A 99 10.47 -24.26 -7.04
N ARG A 100 10.84 -25.40 -7.64
CA ARG A 100 10.81 -25.58 -9.09
C ARG A 100 10.06 -26.85 -9.49
N VAL A 101 9.28 -26.75 -10.55
CA VAL A 101 8.51 -27.87 -11.10
C VAL A 101 8.69 -27.91 -12.61
N ARG A 102 8.66 -29.11 -13.19
CA ARG A 102 8.58 -29.26 -14.63
C ARG A 102 7.25 -28.73 -15.15
N PRO A 103 7.20 -28.19 -16.38
CA PRO A 103 5.96 -27.67 -16.97
C PRO A 103 4.84 -28.71 -17.12
N ASP A 104 5.19 -29.99 -17.18
CA ASP A 104 4.29 -31.13 -17.26
C ASP A 104 3.94 -31.73 -15.88
N GLY A 105 4.42 -31.12 -14.78
CA GLY A 105 4.21 -31.63 -13.43
C GLY A 105 4.92 -32.94 -13.10
N SER A 106 5.76 -33.48 -14.00
CA SER A 106 6.37 -34.81 -13.82
C SER A 106 7.45 -34.86 -12.74
N ASP A 107 8.09 -33.74 -12.46
CA ASP A 107 9.17 -33.63 -11.48
C ASP A 107 9.09 -32.26 -10.77
N SER A 108 8.83 -32.32 -9.47
CA SER A 108 8.90 -31.18 -8.56
C SER A 108 10.17 -31.34 -7.73
N ASN A 109 11.19 -30.55 -8.05
CA ASN A 109 12.41 -30.57 -7.27
C ASN A 109 12.31 -29.48 -6.19
N GLN A 110 12.04 -29.95 -4.99
CA GLN A 110 11.96 -29.18 -3.75
C GLN A 110 13.36 -28.81 -3.29
N GLN A 111 13.94 -27.84 -4.00
CA GLN A 111 15.28 -27.36 -3.72
C GLN A 111 15.18 -26.14 -2.81
N ASN A 112 15.44 -26.34 -1.52
CA ASN A 112 15.73 -25.29 -0.56
C ASN A 112 17.06 -24.59 -0.93
N CYS A 113 17.13 -23.99 -2.10
CA CYS A 113 18.24 -23.16 -2.52
C CYS A 113 17.97 -21.77 -1.97
N ILE A 114 18.42 -21.54 -0.73
CA ILE A 114 18.60 -20.19 -0.20
C ILE A 114 19.49 -19.46 -1.20
N ILE A 115 18.96 -18.48 -1.95
CA ILE A 115 19.77 -17.61 -2.80
C ILE A 115 20.66 -16.80 -1.85
N PRO A 116 21.96 -17.12 -1.69
CA PRO A 116 22.82 -16.31 -0.86
C PRO A 116 23.23 -15.13 -1.73
N ASN A 117 22.67 -13.95 -1.44
CA ASN A 117 22.99 -12.70 -2.12
C ASN A 117 22.58 -12.64 -3.61
N LEU A 118 21.77 -11.62 -3.95
CA LEU A 118 21.31 -11.31 -5.32
C LEU A 118 22.43 -10.86 -6.28
N ILE A 119 23.70 -11.02 -5.91
CA ILE A 119 24.86 -10.47 -6.63
C ILE A 119 25.80 -11.56 -7.18
N GLU A 120 25.63 -12.83 -6.84
CA GLU A 120 26.38 -13.93 -7.45
C GLU A 120 25.53 -14.70 -8.47
N GLN A 121 25.56 -14.25 -9.72
CA GLN A 121 24.96 -14.95 -10.87
C GLN A 121 25.87 -16.04 -11.47
N ASN A 122 26.68 -16.69 -10.64
CA ASN A 122 27.49 -17.82 -11.09
C ASN A 122 27.63 -18.87 -10.00
N SER A 123 26.59 -19.66 -9.80
CA SER A 123 26.71 -20.89 -9.02
C SER A 123 25.85 -21.99 -9.66
N SER A 124 26.45 -22.69 -10.62
CA SER A 124 26.00 -24.00 -11.11
C SER A 124 26.12 -25.09 -10.03
N SER A 125 25.80 -24.77 -8.78
CA SER A 125 25.83 -25.68 -7.65
C SER A 125 24.73 -25.27 -6.68
N CYS A 126 23.52 -25.79 -6.89
CA CYS A 126 22.60 -25.97 -5.76
C CYS A 126 23.27 -26.98 -4.84
N VAL A 127 23.87 -26.48 -3.75
CA VAL A 127 24.39 -27.33 -2.67
C VAL A 127 23.19 -27.97 -2.01
N GLN A 128 22.95 -29.23 -2.33
CA GLN A 128 22.03 -30.08 -1.58
C GLN A 128 22.60 -30.23 -0.16
N ARG A 129 21.76 -30.04 0.85
CA ARG A 129 22.11 -30.38 2.23
C ARG A 129 21.84 -31.86 2.49
#